data_AF-A0A1A9WAS5-F1
#
_entry.id   AF-A0A1A9WAS5-F1
#
_cell.length_a   1.000
_cell.length_b   1.000
_cell.length_c   1.000
_cell.angle_alpha   90.00
_cell.angle_beta   90.00
_cell.angle_gamma   90.00
#
_symmetry.space_group_name_H-M   'P 1'
#
loop_
_entity.id
_entity.type
_entity.pdbx_description
1 polymer ?
#
loop_
_entity_poly.entity_id
_entity_poly.type
_entity_poly.pdbx_seq_one_letter_code
_entity_poly.pdbx_strand_id
1 'polypeptide(L)'
;MATQEVRFIILYKFALRYYIHVYFVSLFNGCAKEFNKAAEDVKNLNSTPADNDLLELYGLYKQATVGDCNTDKPGFLDFKGKAKWDAWNKLKGKSAVDAMADYIAKAKSLIEMHGLKA
;
A
#
# COMPACT_ATOMS: atom_id res chain seq x y z
N MET A 1 28.78 7.29 41.56
CA MET A 1 29.24 6.27 40.58
C MET A 1 28.07 5.62 39.83
N ALA A 2 26.89 5.42 40.43
CA ALA A 2 25.73 4.81 39.76
C ALA A 2 25.07 5.65 38.64
N THR A 3 25.33 6.96 38.54
CA THR A 3 24.66 7.88 37.61
C THR A 3 25.19 7.85 36.18
N GLN A 4 26.41 7.33 35.96
CA GLN A 4 27.01 7.27 34.62
C GLN A 4 26.49 6.05 33.84
N GLU A 5 26.31 4.91 34.51
CA GLU A 5 25.78 3.67 33.92
C GLU A 5 24.34 3.82 33.40
N VAL A 6 23.45 4.47 34.18
CA VAL A 6 22.07 4.76 33.72
C VAL A 6 22.03 5.74 32.54
N ARG A 7 22.98 6.68 32.46
CA ARG A 7 23.09 7.59 31.30
C ARG A 7 23.46 6.82 30.03
N PHE A 8 24.39 5.89 30.09
CA PHE A 8 24.75 5.04 28.95
C PHE A 8 23.58 4.19 28.46
N ILE A 9 22.79 3.61 29.36
CA ILE A 9 21.62 2.79 29.00
C ILE A 9 20.51 3.63 28.35
N ILE A 10 20.23 4.83 28.87
CA ILE A 10 19.22 5.75 28.32
C ILE A 10 19.63 6.22 26.92
N LEU A 11 20.90 6.62 26.76
CA LEU A 11 21.44 7.06 25.48
C LEU A 11 21.45 5.92 24.46
N TYR A 12 21.79 4.70 24.87
CA TYR A 12 21.75 3.52 23.99
C TYR A 12 20.32 3.15 23.58
N LYS A 13 19.33 3.20 24.49
CA LYS A 13 17.92 2.98 24.13
C LYS A 13 17.38 4.04 23.18
N PHE A 14 17.78 5.31 23.36
CA PHE A 14 17.41 6.40 22.45
C PHE A 14 18.07 6.23 21.07
N ALA A 15 19.37 5.92 21.04
CA ALA A 15 20.12 5.66 19.82
C ALA A 15 19.60 4.42 19.07
N LEU A 16 19.29 3.34 19.79
CA LEU A 16 18.72 2.12 19.21
C LEU A 16 17.32 2.37 18.65
N ARG A 17 16.47 3.14 19.35
CA ARG A 17 15.16 3.56 18.84
C ARG A 17 15.30 4.41 17.59
N TYR A 18 16.21 5.38 17.58
CA TYR A 18 16.47 6.22 16.41
C TYR A 18 17.00 5.39 15.23
N TYR A 19 17.96 4.50 15.46
CA TYR A 19 18.52 3.62 14.43
C TYR A 19 17.47 2.66 13.87
N ILE A 20 16.65 2.03 14.73
CA ILE A 20 15.52 1.18 14.29
C ILE A 20 14.50 2.01 13.50
N HIS A 21 14.18 3.23 13.93
CA HIS A 21 13.26 4.10 13.21
C HIS A 21 13.80 4.51 11.84
N VAL A 22 15.07 4.89 11.75
CA VAL A 22 15.73 5.26 10.48
C VAL A 22 15.82 4.05 9.54
N TYR A 23 16.14 2.86 10.05
CA TYR A 23 16.13 1.62 9.26
C TYR A 23 14.72 1.18 8.84
N PHE A 24 13.72 1.37 9.69
CA PHE A 24 12.32 1.09 9.37
C PHE A 24 11.81 2.04 8.28
N VAL A 25 12.15 3.33 8.36
CA VAL A 25 11.83 4.33 7.33
C VAL A 25 12.54 4.03 6.02
N SER A 26 13.81 3.59 6.03
CA SER A 26 14.52 3.24 4.79
C SER A 26 13.98 1.97 4.13
N LEU A 27 13.59 0.96 4.92
CA LEU A 27 12.93 -0.26 4.43
C LEU A 27 11.55 0.05 3.82
N PHE A 28 10.80 0.98 4.43
CA PHE A 28 9.51 1.45 3.93
C PHE A 28 9.62 2.19 2.58
N ASN A 29 10.71 2.93 2.36
CA ASN A 29 10.94 3.68 1.12
C ASN A 29 11.16 2.77 -0.11
N GLY A 30 11.54 1.50 0.07
CA GLY A 30 11.67 0.54 -1.04
C GLY A 30 10.31 0.19 -1.66
N CYS A 31 9.34 -0.13 -0.81
CA CYS A 31 7.98 -0.53 -1.21
C CYS A 31 7.26 0.59 -1.99
N ALA A 32 7.43 1.84 -1.57
CA ALA A 32 6.82 2.99 -2.24
C ALA A 32 7.30 3.18 -3.69
N LYS A 33 8.57 2.90 -3.98
CA LYS A 33 9.12 2.98 -5.34
C LYS A 33 8.56 1.90 -6.25
N GLU A 34 8.49 0.66 -5.76
CA GLU A 34 7.93 -0.46 -6.52
C GLU A 34 6.43 -0.28 -6.75
N PHE A 35 5.70 0.25 -5.77
CA PHE A 35 4.29 0.56 -5.89
C PHE A 35 4.02 1.61 -6.97
N ASN A 36 4.79 2.71 -6.97
CA ASN A 36 4.64 3.76 -8.00
C ASN A 36 4.92 3.21 -9.40
N LYS A 37 5.99 2.42 -9.54
CA LYS A 37 6.32 1.76 -10.81
C LYS A 37 5.19 0.83 -11.26
N ALA A 38 4.71 -0.03 -10.37
CA ALA A 38 3.59 -0.93 -10.66
C ALA A 38 2.31 -0.17 -11.05
N ALA A 39 2.05 0.99 -10.44
CA ALA A 39 0.92 1.84 -10.79
C ALA A 39 1.06 2.50 -12.17
N GLU A 40 2.27 2.80 -12.61
CA GLU A 40 2.55 3.25 -13.99
C GLU A 40 2.42 2.09 -14.98
N ASP A 41 2.98 0.93 -14.67
CA ASP A 41 2.94 -0.26 -15.52
C ASP A 41 1.49 -0.71 -15.78
N VAL A 42 0.63 -0.71 -14.75
CA VAL A 42 -0.81 -1.04 -14.88
C VAL A 42 -1.55 -0.06 -15.81
N LYS A 43 -1.15 1.21 -15.87
CA LYS A 43 -1.73 2.18 -16.82
C LYS A 43 -1.30 1.90 -18.26
N ASN A 44 -0.13 1.28 -18.44
CA ASN A 44 0.49 0.99 -19.72
C ASN A 44 0.24 -0.45 -20.21
N LEU A 45 -0.75 -1.15 -19.66
CA LEU A 45 -1.12 -2.48 -20.15
C LEU A 45 -1.67 -2.42 -21.59
N ASN A 46 -1.31 -3.42 -22.40
CA ASN A 46 -1.76 -3.56 -23.80
C ASN A 46 -3.27 -3.76 -23.93
N SER A 47 -3.85 -4.50 -23.00
CA SER A 47 -5.28 -4.79 -22.95
C SER A 47 -5.86 -4.42 -21.61
N THR A 48 -7.13 -4.03 -21.61
CA THR A 48 -7.85 -3.67 -20.39
C THR A 48 -8.11 -4.92 -19.55
N PRO A 49 -7.68 -4.96 -18.27
CA PRO A 49 -8.01 -6.04 -17.35
C PRO A 49 -9.51 -6.18 -17.13
N ALA A 50 -9.93 -7.29 -16.52
CA ALA A 50 -11.33 -7.45 -16.13
C ALA A 50 -11.74 -6.38 -15.11
N ASP A 51 -13.01 -5.97 -15.12
CA ASP A 51 -13.54 -4.97 -14.20
C ASP A 51 -13.29 -5.33 -12.72
N ASN A 52 -13.34 -6.63 -12.38
CA ASN A 52 -13.03 -7.12 -11.05
C ASN A 52 -11.58 -6.88 -10.64
N ASP A 53 -10.62 -7.05 -11.56
CA ASP A 53 -9.20 -6.79 -11.30
C ASP A 53 -8.95 -5.29 -11.11
N LEU A 54 -9.63 -4.45 -11.90
CA LEU A 54 -9.57 -2.99 -11.76
C LEU A 54 -10.15 -2.52 -10.42
N LEU A 55 -11.24 -3.14 -9.96
CA LEU A 55 -11.84 -2.85 -8.65
C LEU A 55 -10.93 -3.28 -7.50
N GLU A 56 -10.27 -4.44 -7.61
CA GLU A 56 -9.30 -4.92 -6.63
C GLU A 56 -8.09 -4.00 -6.53
N LEU A 57 -7.49 -3.65 -7.68
CA LEU A 57 -6.41 -2.66 -7.76
C LEU A 57 -6.82 -1.31 -7.18
N TYR A 58 -8.04 -0.84 -7.46
CA TYR A 58 -8.57 0.39 -6.88
C TYR A 58 -8.63 0.32 -5.35
N GLY A 59 -9.19 -0.76 -4.80
CA GLY A 59 -9.28 -0.94 -3.36
C GLY A 59 -7.89 -0.94 -2.70
N LEU A 60 -6.95 -1.71 -3.25
CA LEU A 60 -5.59 -1.82 -2.76
C LEU A 60 -4.85 -0.48 -2.84
N TYR A 61 -5.00 0.24 -3.96
CA TYR A 61 -4.42 1.57 -4.13
C TYR A 61 -4.97 2.57 -3.10
N LYS A 62 -6.29 2.57 -2.86
CA LYS A 62 -6.92 3.44 -1.87
C LYS A 62 -6.47 3.10 -0.44
N GLN A 63 -6.37 1.82 -0.09
CA GLN A 63 -5.89 1.39 1.21
C GLN A 63 -4.40 1.73 1.42
N ALA A 64 -3.58 1.59 0.37
CA ALA A 64 -2.15 1.94 0.42
C ALA A 64 -1.90 3.45 0.59
N THR A 65 -2.74 4.30 -0.02
CA THR A 65 -2.52 5.76 -0.07
C THR A 65 -3.31 6.53 0.99
N VAL A 66 -4.56 6.16 1.23
CA VAL A 66 -5.47 6.83 2.17
C VAL A 66 -5.61 6.06 3.48
N GLY A 67 -5.43 4.73 3.45
CA GLY A 67 -5.77 3.86 4.56
C GLY A 67 -7.25 3.46 4.53
N ASP A 68 -7.82 3.23 5.71
CA ASP A 68 -9.18 2.73 5.87
C ASP A 68 -10.24 3.60 5.19
N CYS A 69 -11.24 2.94 4.61
CA CYS A 69 -12.37 3.63 3.97
C CYS A 69 -13.08 4.57 4.96
N ASN A 70 -13.08 5.85 4.63
CA ASN A 70 -13.60 6.95 5.44
C ASN A 70 -14.78 7.68 4.77
N THR A 71 -15.37 7.06 3.75
CA THR A 71 -16.49 7.63 2.99
C THR A 71 -17.77 6.85 3.26
N ASP A 72 -18.92 7.52 3.18
CA ASP A 72 -20.21 6.85 3.32
C ASP A 72 -20.51 5.96 2.12
N LYS A 73 -21.29 4.90 2.36
CA LYS A 73 -21.68 3.98 1.31
C LYS A 73 -22.53 4.71 0.25
N PRO A 74 -22.15 4.64 -1.04
CA PRO A 74 -22.92 5.25 -2.12
C PRO A 74 -24.37 4.72 -2.16
N GLY A 75 -25.29 5.57 -2.60
CA GLY A 75 -26.70 5.23 -2.71
C GLY A 75 -26.97 4.07 -3.65
N PHE A 76 -28.11 3.38 -3.47
CA PHE A 76 -28.46 2.15 -4.20
C PHE A 76 -28.47 2.28 -5.74
N LEU A 77 -28.62 3.49 -6.27
CA LEU A 77 -28.64 3.76 -7.71
C LEU A 77 -27.23 3.87 -8.34
N ASP A 78 -26.17 4.02 -7.53
CA ASP A 78 -24.80 4.10 -8.01
C ASP A 78 -24.07 2.76 -7.87
N PHE A 79 -24.34 1.86 -8.81
CA PHE A 79 -23.74 0.52 -8.82
C PHE A 79 -22.20 0.55 -8.94
N LYS A 80 -21.64 1.50 -9.71
CA LYS A 80 -20.19 1.61 -9.93
C LYS A 80 -19.50 2.18 -8.70
N GLY A 81 -20.04 3.24 -8.12
CA GLY A 81 -19.53 3.81 -6.88
C GLY A 81 -19.63 2.81 -5.73
N LYS A 82 -20.75 2.09 -5.62
CA LYS A 82 -20.93 1.03 -4.63
C LYS A 82 -19.87 -0.07 -4.78
N ALA A 83 -19.59 -0.54 -5.99
CA ALA A 83 -18.56 -1.57 -6.22
C ALA A 83 -17.16 -1.10 -5.81
N LYS A 84 -16.78 0.14 -6.16
CA LYS A 84 -15.52 0.76 -5.73
C LYS A 84 -15.43 0.91 -4.21
N TRP A 85 -16.52 1.36 -3.60
CA TRP A 85 -16.61 1.52 -2.15
C TRP A 85 -16.52 0.17 -1.44
N ASP A 86 -17.25 -0.84 -1.92
CA ASP A 86 -17.24 -2.19 -1.35
C ASP A 86 -15.82 -2.81 -1.46
N ALA A 87 -15.12 -2.61 -2.60
CA ALA A 87 -13.75 -3.07 -2.78
C ALA A 87 -12.75 -2.41 -1.81
N TRP A 88 -12.86 -1.10 -1.59
CA TRP A 88 -12.01 -0.39 -0.62
C TRP A 88 -12.38 -0.73 0.83
N ASN A 89 -13.67 -0.74 1.16
CA ASN A 89 -14.15 -1.02 2.51
C ASN A 89 -13.84 -2.46 2.95
N LYS A 90 -13.77 -3.42 2.03
CA LYS A 90 -13.34 -4.81 2.31
C LYS A 90 -11.89 -4.90 2.84
N LEU A 91 -11.05 -3.92 2.52
CA LEU A 91 -9.63 -3.91 2.91
C LEU A 91 -9.38 -3.16 4.23
N LYS A 92 -10.43 -2.73 4.93
CA LYS A 92 -10.33 -2.01 6.20
C LYS A 92 -9.53 -2.82 7.23
N GLY A 93 -8.59 -2.16 7.90
CA GLY A 93 -7.66 -2.77 8.86
C GLY A 93 -6.40 -3.37 8.25
N LYS A 94 -6.28 -3.44 6.91
CA LYS A 94 -5.03 -3.83 6.24
C LYS A 94 -4.03 -2.67 6.32
N SER A 95 -2.76 -2.98 6.64
CA SER A 95 -1.73 -1.95 6.68
C SER A 95 -1.43 -1.39 5.28
N ALA A 96 -0.94 -0.15 5.21
CA ALA A 96 -0.54 0.44 3.94
C ALA A 96 0.55 -0.39 3.23
N VAL A 97 1.48 -0.98 3.99
CA VAL A 97 2.56 -1.81 3.44
C VAL A 97 2.02 -3.08 2.81
N ASP A 98 1.12 -3.77 3.50
CA ASP A 98 0.51 -4.99 2.98
C ASP A 98 -0.35 -4.69 1.74
N ALA A 99 -1.08 -3.57 1.76
CA ALA A 99 -1.86 -3.13 0.62
C ALA A 99 -0.97 -2.80 -0.60
N MET A 100 0.18 -2.17 -0.39
CA MET A 100 1.15 -1.91 -1.47
C MET A 100 1.75 -3.23 -2.00
N ALA A 101 2.12 -4.16 -1.12
CA ALA A 101 2.66 -5.46 -1.51
C ALA A 101 1.65 -6.28 -2.33
N ASP A 102 0.40 -6.35 -1.87
CA ASP A 102 -0.70 -7.00 -2.59
C ASP A 102 -0.95 -6.32 -3.95
N TYR A 103 -0.89 -4.97 -4.00
CA TYR A 103 -1.03 -4.22 -5.26
C TYR A 103 0.07 -4.58 -6.25
N ILE A 104 1.33 -4.62 -5.81
CA ILE A 104 2.48 -4.98 -6.65
C ILE A 104 2.33 -6.41 -7.17
N ALA A 105 1.91 -7.36 -6.32
CA ALA A 105 1.69 -8.74 -6.72
C ALA A 105 0.59 -8.84 -7.79
N LYS A 106 -0.54 -8.15 -7.58
CA LYS A 106 -1.65 -8.12 -8.54
C LYS A 106 -1.24 -7.47 -9.87
N ALA A 107 -0.53 -6.34 -9.80
CA ALA A 107 -0.01 -5.64 -10.97
C ALA A 107 0.91 -6.53 -11.81
N LYS A 108 1.86 -7.24 -11.17
CA LYS A 108 2.74 -8.20 -11.85
C LYS A 108 1.97 -9.29 -12.58
N SER A 109 0.97 -9.89 -11.93
CA SER A 109 0.11 -10.91 -12.56
C SER A 109 -0.63 -10.36 -13.78
N LEU A 110 -1.12 -9.12 -13.72
CA LEU A 110 -1.79 -8.48 -14.86
C LEU A 110 -0.81 -8.16 -15.99
N ILE A 111 0.40 -7.72 -15.67
CA ILE A 111 1.46 -7.47 -16.66
C ILE A 111 1.83 -8.77 -17.38
N GLU A 112 1.94 -9.89 -16.67
CA GLU A 112 2.21 -11.20 -17.26
C GLU A 112 1.08 -11.67 -18.18
N MET A 113 -0.18 -11.41 -17.82
CA MET A 113 -1.33 -11.82 -18.65
C MET A 113 -1.56 -10.93 -19.87
N HIS A 114 -1.45 -9.61 -19.70
CA HIS A 114 -1.85 -8.64 -20.72
C HIS A 114 -0.67 -8.09 -21.52
N GLY A 115 0.56 -8.12 -20.97
CA GLY A 115 1.74 -7.48 -21.55
C GLY A 115 1.71 -5.95 -21.45
N LEU A 116 2.89 -5.33 -21.50
CA LEU A 116 3.04 -3.87 -21.54
C LEU A 116 3.00 -3.35 -22.98
N LYS A 117 2.39 -2.18 -23.17
CA LYS A 117 2.47 -1.41 -24.42
C LYS A 117 3.94 -1.13 -24.73
N ALA A 118 4.37 -1.63 -25.88
CA ALA A 118 5.68 -1.37 -26.46
C ALA A 118 5.78 0.07 -26.97
#